data_AF-A0A094E6R4-F1
#
_entry.id   AF-A0A094E6R4-F1
#
_cell.length_a   1.000
_cell.length_b   1.000
_cell.length_c   1.000
_cell.angle_alpha   90.00
_cell.angle_beta   90.00
_cell.angle_gamma   90.00
#
_symmetry.space_group_name_H-M   'P 1'
#
loop_
_entity.id
_entity.type
_entity.pdbx_description
1 polymer ?
#
loop_
_entity_poly.entity_id
_entity_poly.type
_entity_poly.pdbx_seq_one_letter_code
_entity_poly.pdbx_strand_id
1 'polypeptide(L)'
;MPAKAPVEPYLRMSRQNEARVVQDIARLIVPSAETLATLGSKHLESLVESVNEGWNHSIPITQIRPQPDYAVGFRREAFTEDQLKRLEPFVSELTDTSYFVATYYMYFPFLTCEVKCGSAALDVAVRQNAHSMTMAVRGIVELFRLVKREEELHREILAFSLSHDHRTVRIYGHYPIISGDKTTFYRHPIHTFDFTSLDSKEKWTAYRQVH
;
A
#
# COMPACT_ATOMS: atom_id res chain seq x y z
N MET A 1 -21.03 -40.57 -19.02
CA MET A 1 -20.49 -40.09 -17.73
C MET A 1 -20.02 -38.65 -17.93
N PRO A 2 -20.65 -37.64 -17.32
CA PRO A 2 -20.21 -36.26 -17.43
C PRO A 2 -18.86 -36.09 -16.73
N ALA A 3 -17.87 -35.57 -17.46
CA ALA A 3 -16.59 -35.18 -16.88
C ALA A 3 -16.83 -34.14 -15.78
N LYS A 4 -16.33 -34.41 -14.57
CA LYS A 4 -16.30 -33.41 -13.51
C LYS A 4 -15.52 -32.21 -14.04
N ALA A 5 -16.15 -31.05 -14.07
CA ALA A 5 -15.46 -29.79 -14.34
C ALA A 5 -14.22 -29.70 -13.42
N PRO A 6 -13.06 -29.27 -13.94
CA PRO A 6 -11.87 -29.11 -13.11
C PRO A 6 -12.22 -28.18 -11.96
N VAL A 7 -12.04 -28.65 -10.72
CA VAL A 7 -12.16 -27.83 -9.53
C VAL A 7 -11.16 -26.69 -9.69
N GLU A 8 -11.65 -25.47 -9.92
CA GLU A 8 -10.80 -24.30 -10.17
C GLU A 8 -9.72 -24.17 -9.07
N PRO A 9 -8.49 -23.74 -9.40
CA PRO A 9 -7.37 -23.63 -8.45
C PRO A 9 -7.74 -22.87 -7.17
N TYR A 10 -8.62 -21.86 -7.28
CA TYR A 10 -9.05 -20.97 -6.21
C TYR A 10 -9.85 -21.68 -5.10
N LEU A 11 -10.62 -22.73 -5.43
CA LEU A 11 -11.35 -23.52 -4.42
C LEU A 11 -10.39 -24.27 -3.48
N ARG A 12 -9.20 -24.68 -3.97
CA ARG A 12 -8.17 -25.30 -3.12
C ARG A 12 -7.52 -24.30 -2.18
N MET A 13 -7.44 -23.02 -2.59
CA MET A 13 -6.82 -21.95 -1.82
C MET A 13 -7.67 -21.50 -0.62
N SER A 14 -8.98 -21.75 -0.63
CA SER A 14 -9.87 -21.51 0.52
C SER A 14 -9.47 -22.26 1.81
N ARG A 15 -8.65 -23.31 1.69
CA ARG A 15 -8.17 -24.15 2.81
C ARG A 15 -6.69 -23.94 3.13
N GLN A 16 -6.02 -23.02 2.46
CA GLN A 16 -4.59 -22.78 2.63
C GLN A 16 -4.34 -21.63 3.62
N ASN A 17 -3.13 -21.56 4.16
CA ASN A 17 -2.74 -20.47 5.05
C ASN A 17 -2.44 -19.16 4.29
N GLU A 18 -2.29 -18.07 5.03
CA GLU A 18 -2.00 -16.73 4.49
C GLU A 18 -0.75 -16.71 3.61
N ALA A 19 0.33 -17.37 4.04
CA ALA A 19 1.58 -17.46 3.29
C ALA A 19 1.38 -18.05 1.87
N ARG A 20 0.50 -19.04 1.72
CA ARG A 20 0.18 -19.62 0.42
C ARG A 20 -0.62 -18.67 -0.47
N VAL A 21 -1.54 -17.90 0.13
CA VAL A 21 -2.30 -16.87 -0.61
C VAL A 21 -1.36 -15.76 -1.07
N VAL A 22 -0.43 -15.33 -0.23
CA VAL A 22 0.62 -14.37 -0.60
C VAL A 22 1.45 -14.89 -1.77
N GLN A 23 1.92 -16.13 -1.68
CA GLN A 23 2.78 -16.72 -2.71
C GLN A 23 2.07 -16.89 -4.07
N ASP A 24 0.84 -17.41 -4.08
CA ASP A 24 0.19 -17.86 -5.32
C ASP A 24 -0.76 -16.81 -5.92
N ILE A 25 -1.31 -15.89 -5.12
CA ILE A 25 -2.33 -14.92 -5.56
C ILE A 25 -1.84 -13.48 -5.50
N ALA A 26 -1.09 -13.06 -4.48
CA ALA A 26 -0.89 -11.63 -4.23
C ALA A 26 -0.28 -10.88 -5.42
N ARG A 27 0.66 -11.48 -6.15
CA ARG A 27 1.29 -10.87 -7.34
C ARG A 27 0.38 -10.81 -8.57
N LEU A 28 -0.70 -11.58 -8.60
CA LEU A 28 -1.72 -11.49 -9.66
C LEU A 28 -2.63 -10.27 -9.43
N ILE A 29 -2.85 -9.90 -8.17
CA ILE A 29 -3.69 -8.76 -7.77
C ILE A 29 -2.87 -7.47 -7.71
N VAL A 30 -1.69 -7.53 -7.09
CA VAL A 30 -0.75 -6.43 -6.93
C VAL A 30 0.59 -6.85 -7.54
N PRO A 31 0.80 -6.59 -8.84
CA PRO A 31 2.05 -6.89 -9.51
C PRO A 31 3.25 -6.21 -8.85
N SER A 32 4.42 -6.86 -8.93
CA SER A 32 5.67 -6.28 -8.46
C SER A 32 6.10 -5.11 -9.35
N ALA A 33 6.12 -3.91 -8.79
CA ALA A 33 6.71 -2.71 -9.38
C ALA A 33 8.17 -2.92 -9.82
N GLU A 34 9.01 -3.57 -9.02
CA GLU A 34 10.43 -3.83 -9.32
C GLU A 34 10.61 -4.83 -10.46
N THR A 35 9.80 -5.89 -10.47
CA THR A 35 9.79 -6.86 -11.57
C THR A 35 9.34 -6.16 -12.85
N LEU A 36 8.28 -5.35 -12.79
CA LEU A 36 7.80 -4.59 -13.96
C LEU A 36 8.84 -3.56 -14.44
N ALA A 37 9.56 -2.91 -13.54
CA ALA A 37 10.67 -2.01 -13.88
C ALA A 37 11.79 -2.75 -14.62
N THR A 38 12.20 -3.91 -14.09
CA THR A 38 13.21 -4.79 -14.72
C THR A 38 12.77 -5.26 -16.11
N LEU A 39 11.47 -5.48 -16.30
CA LEU A 39 10.88 -5.87 -17.58
C LEU A 39 10.66 -4.69 -18.56
N GLY A 40 11.11 -3.48 -18.21
CA GLY A 40 11.14 -2.32 -19.10
C GLY A 40 10.14 -1.22 -18.78
N SER A 41 9.38 -1.32 -17.68
CA SER A 41 8.49 -0.25 -17.23
C SER A 41 9.28 0.87 -16.54
N LYS A 42 9.97 1.69 -17.33
CA LYS A 42 10.91 2.73 -16.84
C LYS A 42 10.34 3.68 -15.79
N HIS A 43 9.05 3.98 -15.87
CA HIS A 43 8.37 4.86 -14.91
C HIS A 43 8.28 4.28 -13.48
N LEU A 44 8.58 2.99 -13.30
CA LEU A 44 8.60 2.31 -12.00
C LEU A 44 10.04 2.16 -11.45
N GLU A 45 11.07 2.57 -12.18
CA GLU A 45 12.48 2.44 -11.74
C GLU A 45 12.77 3.26 -10.48
N SER A 46 12.01 4.31 -10.21
CA SER A 46 12.09 5.13 -9.00
C SER A 46 11.37 4.52 -7.79
N LEU A 47 10.69 3.39 -7.96
CA LEU A 47 9.91 2.76 -6.90
C LEU A 47 10.69 1.64 -6.24
N VAL A 48 10.36 1.33 -4.99
CA VAL A 48 10.92 0.20 -4.25
C VAL A 48 9.81 -0.54 -3.53
N GLU A 49 10.06 -1.83 -3.30
CA GLU A 49 9.13 -2.73 -2.63
C GLU A 49 9.61 -3.10 -1.24
N SER A 50 8.69 -3.27 -0.31
CA SER A 50 8.96 -3.99 0.95
C SER A 50 7.96 -5.13 1.08
N VAL A 51 8.42 -6.32 1.47
CA VAL A 51 7.57 -7.51 1.61
C VAL A 51 7.65 -8.00 3.06
N ASN A 52 6.55 -7.87 3.79
CA ASN A 52 6.46 -8.25 5.21
C ASN A 52 7.58 -7.64 6.08
N GLU A 53 7.98 -6.40 5.77
CA GLU A 53 9.00 -5.67 6.53
C GLU A 53 8.38 -4.62 7.44
N GLY A 54 8.94 -4.53 8.65
CA GLY A 54 8.52 -3.56 9.64
C GLY A 54 8.90 -2.13 9.24
N TRP A 55 7.97 -1.20 9.40
CA TRP A 55 8.22 0.23 9.17
C TRP A 55 8.98 0.86 10.35
N ASN A 56 10.21 0.42 10.55
CA ASN A 56 11.04 0.78 11.71
C ASN A 56 11.50 2.24 11.72
N HIS A 57 11.53 2.89 10.55
CA HIS A 57 12.03 4.25 10.41
C HIS A 57 10.89 5.26 10.39
N SER A 58 9.66 4.82 10.69
CA SER A 58 8.48 5.67 10.68
C SER A 58 8.13 6.15 12.09
N ILE A 59 7.71 7.41 12.22
CA ILE A 59 7.21 7.93 13.50
C ILE A 59 5.83 7.31 13.78
N PRO A 60 5.69 6.47 14.82
CA PRO A 60 4.46 5.71 15.05
C PRO A 60 3.29 6.60 15.46
N ILE A 61 2.09 6.28 14.99
CA ILE A 61 0.83 6.91 15.47
C ILE A 61 0.29 6.18 16.71
N THR A 62 0.50 4.87 16.79
CA THR A 62 0.10 4.01 17.91
C THR A 62 1.29 3.16 18.35
N GLN A 63 1.19 2.42 19.44
CA GLN A 63 2.27 1.53 19.88
C GLN A 63 2.60 0.41 18.86
N ILE A 64 1.68 0.12 17.92
CA ILE A 64 1.85 -0.95 16.95
C ILE A 64 2.58 -0.41 15.72
N ARG A 65 3.77 -0.95 15.46
CA ARG A 65 4.54 -0.72 14.24
C ARG A 65 3.86 -1.39 13.04
N PRO A 66 3.60 -0.67 11.93
CA PRO A 66 3.16 -1.30 10.69
C PRO A 66 4.16 -2.34 10.17
N GLN A 67 3.64 -3.42 9.60
CA GLN A 67 4.39 -4.43 8.86
C GLN A 67 3.49 -5.01 7.77
N PRO A 68 3.26 -4.27 6.67
CA PRO A 68 2.40 -4.73 5.59
C PRO A 68 2.97 -5.97 4.90
N ASP A 69 2.11 -6.90 4.47
CA ASP A 69 2.53 -8.04 3.64
C ASP A 69 3.24 -7.58 2.36
N TYR A 70 2.81 -6.43 1.83
CA TYR A 70 3.49 -5.73 0.76
C TYR A 70 3.30 -4.22 0.85
N ALA A 71 4.32 -3.45 0.48
CA ALA A 71 4.20 -2.01 0.29
C ALA A 71 5.07 -1.52 -0.88
N VAL A 72 4.67 -0.37 -1.43
CA VAL A 72 5.44 0.35 -2.45
C VAL A 72 5.59 1.81 -2.01
N GLY A 73 6.81 2.31 -2.21
CA GLY A 73 7.16 3.71 -2.06
C GLY A 73 8.26 4.07 -3.05
N PHE A 74 8.89 5.22 -2.84
CA PHE A 74 10.01 5.68 -3.63
C PHE A 74 11.33 5.20 -3.02
N ARG A 75 12.26 4.76 -3.86
CA ARG A 75 13.65 4.54 -3.42
C ARG A 75 14.33 5.88 -3.15
N ARG A 76 15.42 5.87 -2.38
CA ARG A 76 16.19 7.08 -2.08
C ARG A 76 16.68 7.76 -3.36
N GLU A 77 17.08 6.98 -4.37
CA GLU A 77 17.60 7.44 -5.66
C GLU A 77 16.53 8.07 -6.55
N ALA A 78 15.25 8.04 -6.15
CA ALA A 78 14.19 8.79 -6.80
C ALA A 78 14.32 10.30 -6.57
N PHE A 79 15.12 10.71 -5.59
CA PHE A 79 15.30 12.11 -5.19
C PHE A 79 16.71 12.58 -5.53
N THR A 80 16.83 13.86 -5.92
CA THR A 80 18.15 14.49 -6.08
C THR A 80 18.81 14.70 -4.74
N GLU A 81 20.14 14.82 -4.72
CA GLU A 81 20.89 15.16 -3.50
C GLU A 81 20.37 16.45 -2.84
N ASP A 82 19.97 17.44 -3.62
CA ASP A 82 19.39 18.68 -3.09
C ASP A 82 18.00 18.47 -2.47
N GLN A 83 17.17 17.57 -3.03
CA GLN A 83 15.90 17.20 -2.43
C GLN A 83 16.13 16.44 -1.11
N LEU A 84 17.07 15.49 -1.08
CA LEU A 84 17.40 14.73 0.12
C LEU A 84 17.94 15.64 1.24
N LYS A 85 18.82 16.59 0.93
CA LYS A 85 19.30 17.62 1.87
C LYS A 85 18.17 18.48 2.44
N ARG A 86 17.12 18.74 1.67
CA ARG A 86 15.94 19.48 2.17
C ARG A 86 15.07 18.65 3.09
N LEU A 87 15.06 17.32 2.91
CA LEU A 87 14.33 16.39 3.76
C LEU A 87 15.11 16.06 5.04
N GLU A 88 16.45 16.10 5.00
CA GLU A 88 17.36 15.73 6.08
C GLU A 88 17.01 16.34 7.45
N PRO A 89 16.68 17.65 7.59
CA PRO A 89 16.28 18.21 8.90
C PRO A 89 15.03 17.56 9.53
N PHE A 90 14.22 16.88 8.72
CA PHE A 90 12.95 16.24 9.09
C PHE A 90 13.03 14.70 9.06
N VAL A 91 14.15 14.16 8.57
CA VAL A 91 14.53 12.75 8.62
C VAL A 91 15.58 12.66 9.73
N SER A 92 15.12 12.53 10.98
CA SER A 92 15.94 12.70 12.18
C SER A 92 17.23 11.87 12.17
N GLU A 93 18.38 12.53 12.37
CA GLU A 93 19.67 11.89 12.71
C GLU A 93 19.75 11.38 14.17
N LEU A 94 18.77 11.72 15.03
CA LEU A 94 18.83 11.48 16.49
C LEU A 94 17.91 10.35 16.98
N THR A 95 16.95 9.88 16.18
CA THR A 95 15.95 8.89 16.61
C THR A 95 15.74 7.73 15.62
N ASP A 96 16.50 7.67 14.53
CA ASP A 96 16.33 6.72 13.40
C ASP A 96 14.91 6.69 12.80
N THR A 97 14.03 7.65 13.16
CA THR A 97 12.63 7.69 12.72
C THR A 97 12.26 9.02 12.04
N SER A 98 11.37 8.96 11.06
CA SER A 98 10.95 10.06 10.21
C SER A 98 9.46 9.95 9.85
N TYR A 99 8.86 11.08 9.47
CA TYR A 99 7.53 11.08 8.85
C TYR A 99 7.54 10.58 7.40
N PHE A 100 8.70 10.55 6.75
CA PHE A 100 8.81 10.35 5.31
C PHE A 100 9.36 8.98 4.93
N VAL A 101 9.84 8.20 5.89
CA VAL A 101 10.59 6.98 5.65
C VAL A 101 9.92 5.81 6.36
N ALA A 102 9.59 4.75 5.63
CA ALA A 102 8.98 3.53 6.19
C ALA A 102 10.06 2.53 6.64
N THR A 103 10.87 2.10 5.69
CA THR A 103 12.08 1.28 5.89
C THR A 103 13.31 2.10 5.51
N TYR A 104 14.52 1.65 5.84
CA TYR A 104 15.76 2.42 5.58
C TYR A 104 15.95 2.82 4.11
N TYR A 105 15.24 2.17 3.18
CA TYR A 105 15.31 2.38 1.74
C TYR A 105 14.02 2.92 1.10
N MET A 106 12.90 2.98 1.83
CA MET A 106 11.58 3.35 1.28
C MET A 106 11.11 4.70 1.81
N TYR A 107 11.10 5.69 0.92
CA TYR A 107 10.59 7.04 1.14
C TYR A 107 9.17 7.16 0.60
N PHE A 108 8.33 7.94 1.29
CA PHE A 108 6.95 8.25 0.91
C PHE A 108 6.18 7.02 0.40
N PRO A 109 5.94 6.01 1.26
CA PRO A 109 5.09 4.89 0.88
C PRO A 109 3.72 5.40 0.44
N PHE A 110 3.17 4.85 -0.64
CA PHE A 110 1.86 5.26 -1.16
C PHE A 110 0.95 4.07 -1.48
N LEU A 111 1.46 2.84 -1.34
CA LEU A 111 0.69 1.62 -1.55
C LEU A 111 0.97 0.62 -0.43
N THR A 112 -0.06 0.03 0.16
CA THR A 112 0.07 -1.19 0.96
C THR A 112 -0.91 -2.28 0.52
N CYS A 113 -0.51 -3.53 0.73
CA CYS A 113 -1.37 -4.68 0.60
C CYS A 113 -1.30 -5.52 1.88
N GLU A 114 -2.47 -5.95 2.34
CA GLU A 114 -2.64 -6.90 3.45
C GLU A 114 -3.43 -8.09 2.94
N VAL A 115 -2.84 -9.27 3.08
CA VAL A 115 -3.42 -10.53 2.68
C VAL A 115 -3.95 -11.23 3.92
N LYS A 116 -5.12 -11.83 3.85
CA LYS A 116 -5.63 -12.64 4.96
C LYS A 116 -6.26 -13.93 4.46
N CYS A 117 -6.41 -14.90 5.34
CA CYS A 117 -7.18 -16.11 5.05
C CYS A 117 -8.59 -16.02 5.66
N GLY A 118 -9.61 -16.04 4.80
CA GLY A 118 -11.03 -16.02 5.19
C GLY A 118 -11.63 -14.62 5.34
N SER A 119 -12.95 -14.53 5.13
CA SER A 119 -13.66 -13.25 4.99
C SER A 119 -13.65 -12.37 6.25
N ALA A 120 -13.79 -12.95 7.44
CA ALA A 120 -13.76 -12.22 8.71
C ALA A 120 -12.39 -11.56 9.00
N ALA A 121 -11.32 -12.07 8.36
CA ALA A 121 -9.98 -11.53 8.50
C ALA A 121 -9.76 -10.28 7.62
N LEU A 122 -10.57 -10.05 6.58
CA LEU A 122 -10.43 -8.88 5.71
C LEU A 122 -10.69 -7.55 6.44
N ASP A 123 -11.57 -7.52 7.43
CA ASP A 123 -11.78 -6.30 8.22
C ASP A 123 -10.57 -5.97 9.10
N VAL A 124 -9.77 -6.98 9.49
CA VAL A 124 -8.48 -6.79 10.14
C VAL A 124 -7.48 -6.18 9.16
N ALA A 125 -7.37 -6.76 7.95
CA ALA A 125 -6.51 -6.23 6.87
C ALA A 125 -6.81 -4.76 6.56
N VAL A 126 -8.11 -4.41 6.45
CA VAL A 126 -8.52 -3.03 6.17
C VAL A 126 -8.12 -2.07 7.30
N ARG A 127 -8.15 -2.52 8.56
CA ARG A 127 -7.69 -1.70 9.70
C ARG A 127 -6.17 -1.55 9.73
N GLN A 128 -5.43 -2.62 9.47
CA GLN A 128 -3.96 -2.59 9.37
C GLN A 128 -3.52 -1.64 8.26
N ASN A 129 -4.10 -1.78 7.06
CA ASN A 129 -3.87 -0.87 5.95
C ASN A 129 -4.24 0.58 6.27
N ALA A 130 -5.36 0.83 6.96
CA ALA A 130 -5.74 2.18 7.36
C ALA A 130 -4.71 2.82 8.30
N HIS A 131 -4.13 2.04 9.22
CA HIS A 131 -3.05 2.52 10.08
C HIS A 131 -1.81 2.88 9.27
N SER A 132 -1.33 1.98 8.41
CA SER A 132 -0.16 2.21 7.54
C SER A 132 -0.35 3.42 6.63
N MET A 133 -1.51 3.54 5.97
CA MET A 133 -1.78 4.64 5.04
C MET A 133 -2.05 5.97 5.74
N THR A 134 -2.54 5.95 6.99
CA THR A 134 -2.57 7.17 7.81
C THR A 134 -1.15 7.71 8.04
N MET A 135 -0.19 6.83 8.32
CA MET A 135 1.21 7.22 8.51
C MET A 135 1.82 7.78 7.21
N ALA A 136 1.57 7.12 6.08
CA ALA A 136 1.99 7.59 4.76
C ALA A 136 1.43 8.98 4.42
N VAL A 137 0.11 9.15 4.52
CA VAL A 137 -0.58 10.40 4.20
C VAL A 137 -0.15 11.52 5.15
N ARG A 138 0.07 11.21 6.44
CA ARG A 138 0.62 12.17 7.40
C ARG A 138 1.97 12.70 6.96
N GLY A 139 2.87 11.85 6.45
CA GLY A 139 4.16 12.29 5.93
C GLY A 139 4.03 13.35 4.84
N ILE A 140 3.11 13.16 3.89
CA ILE A 140 2.87 14.13 2.82
C ILE A 140 2.27 15.43 3.38
N VAL A 141 1.33 15.33 4.33
CA VAL A 141 0.74 16.51 4.98
C VAL A 141 1.78 17.33 5.72
N GLU A 142 2.65 16.72 6.52
CA GLU A 142 3.71 17.44 7.23
C GLU A 142 4.66 18.11 6.24
N LEU A 143 5.00 17.46 5.12
CA LEU A 143 5.82 18.08 4.07
C LEU A 143 5.16 19.34 3.48
N PHE A 144 3.87 19.30 3.18
CA PHE A 144 3.16 20.45 2.60
C PHE A 144 2.95 21.58 3.60
N ARG A 145 2.81 21.26 4.89
CA ARG A 145 2.75 22.27 5.97
C ARG A 145 4.04 23.07 6.10
N LEU A 146 5.20 22.44 5.90
CA LEU A 146 6.49 23.15 5.93
C LEU A 146 6.58 24.26 4.89
N VAL A 147 5.86 24.13 3.79
CA VAL A 147 5.79 25.13 2.71
C VAL A 147 4.47 25.91 2.68
N LYS A 148 3.61 25.73 3.70
CA LYS A 148 2.29 26.39 3.84
C LYS A 148 1.34 26.15 2.66
N ARG A 149 1.33 24.92 2.15
CA ARG A 149 0.50 24.49 1.01
C ARG A 149 -0.43 23.33 1.35
N GLU A 150 -0.62 23.04 2.63
CA GLU A 150 -1.38 21.90 3.11
C GLU A 150 -2.83 21.85 2.58
N GLU A 151 -3.46 23.00 2.34
CA GLU A 151 -4.82 23.07 1.77
C GLU A 151 -4.92 22.44 0.36
N GLU A 152 -3.81 22.32 -0.38
CA GLU A 152 -3.78 21.61 -1.67
C GLU A 152 -4.03 20.12 -1.53
N LEU A 153 -3.83 19.56 -0.34
CA LEU A 153 -4.04 18.15 -0.06
C LEU A 153 -5.46 17.87 0.44
N HIS A 154 -6.26 18.91 0.73
CA HIS A 154 -7.56 18.75 1.35
C HIS A 154 -8.48 17.89 0.47
N ARG A 155 -8.83 16.70 0.98
CA ARG A 155 -9.66 15.67 0.32
C ARG A 155 -9.06 15.02 -0.93
N GLU A 156 -7.77 15.25 -1.20
CA GLU A 156 -7.05 14.56 -2.27
C GLU A 156 -6.62 13.16 -1.84
N ILE A 157 -6.82 12.18 -2.72
CA ILE A 157 -6.33 10.82 -2.49
C ILE A 157 -4.81 10.85 -2.69
N LEU A 158 -4.07 10.47 -1.65
CA LEU A 158 -2.60 10.50 -1.63
C LEU A 158 -1.95 9.13 -1.53
N ALA A 159 -2.72 8.12 -1.12
CA ALA A 159 -2.23 6.75 -0.99
C ALA A 159 -3.35 5.74 -1.21
N PHE A 160 -2.98 4.51 -1.55
CA PHE A 160 -3.90 3.42 -1.84
C PHE A 160 -3.60 2.21 -0.96
N SER A 161 -4.64 1.44 -0.64
CA SER A 161 -4.44 0.14 0.00
C SER A 161 -5.31 -0.93 -0.61
N LEU A 162 -4.76 -2.14 -0.70
CA LEU A 162 -5.49 -3.34 -1.08
C LEU A 162 -5.56 -4.31 0.10
N SER A 163 -6.74 -4.87 0.32
CA SER A 163 -6.93 -6.00 1.23
C SER A 163 -7.53 -7.14 0.45
N HIS A 164 -6.91 -8.32 0.49
CA HIS A 164 -7.47 -9.46 -0.23
C HIS A 164 -7.30 -10.79 0.51
N ASP A 165 -8.15 -11.75 0.14
CA ASP A 165 -8.01 -13.15 0.50
C ASP A 165 -7.89 -14.00 -0.77
N HIS A 166 -8.26 -15.27 -0.68
CA HIS A 166 -8.24 -16.19 -1.82
C HIS A 166 -9.34 -15.92 -2.86
N ARG A 167 -10.22 -14.93 -2.62
CA ARG A 167 -11.42 -14.69 -3.43
C ARG A 167 -11.76 -13.21 -3.64
N THR A 168 -11.68 -12.42 -2.59
CA THR A 168 -12.18 -11.04 -2.55
C THR A 168 -11.02 -10.06 -2.51
N VAL A 169 -11.10 -8.97 -3.26
CA VAL A 169 -10.21 -7.82 -3.17
C VAL A 169 -11.02 -6.59 -2.76
N ARG A 170 -10.46 -5.77 -1.87
CA ARG A 170 -10.99 -4.46 -1.51
C ARG A 170 -9.91 -3.41 -1.72
N ILE A 171 -10.23 -2.35 -2.46
CA ILE A 171 -9.33 -1.25 -2.80
C ILE A 171 -9.86 0.02 -2.13
N TYR A 172 -8.97 0.74 -1.46
CA TYR A 172 -9.28 2.02 -0.82
C TYR A 172 -8.29 3.09 -1.26
N GLY A 173 -8.78 4.33 -1.40
CA GLY A 173 -7.96 5.53 -1.46
C GLY A 173 -7.97 6.22 -0.10
N HIS A 174 -6.83 6.76 0.33
CA HIS A 174 -6.64 7.42 1.62
C HIS A 174 -6.33 8.90 1.41
N TYR A 175 -6.98 9.74 2.18
CA TYR A 175 -6.94 11.19 2.01
C TYR A 175 -7.04 11.92 3.36
N PRO A 176 -6.46 13.13 3.48
CA PRO A 176 -6.63 13.98 4.64
C PRO A 176 -7.83 14.93 4.50
N ILE A 177 -8.47 15.27 5.61
CA ILE A 177 -9.32 16.44 5.76
C ILE A 177 -8.59 17.42 6.66
N ILE A 178 -8.29 18.59 6.10
CA ILE A 178 -7.50 19.65 6.72
C ILE A 178 -8.44 20.81 7.09
N SER A 179 -8.30 21.32 8.31
CA SER A 179 -9.08 22.44 8.85
C SER A 179 -8.16 23.27 9.72
N GLY A 180 -7.41 24.18 9.09
CA GLY A 180 -6.31 24.89 9.76
C GLY A 180 -5.27 23.91 10.30
N ASP A 181 -4.92 24.05 11.57
CA ASP A 181 -3.88 23.21 12.20
C ASP A 181 -4.33 21.75 12.44
N LYS A 182 -5.63 21.45 12.30
CA LYS A 182 -6.15 20.10 12.51
C LYS A 182 -6.19 19.32 11.20
N THR A 183 -5.59 18.13 11.21
CA THR A 183 -5.73 17.13 10.13
C THR A 183 -6.39 15.87 10.67
N THR A 184 -7.33 15.33 9.91
CA THR A 184 -7.95 14.01 10.15
C THR A 184 -7.81 13.16 8.90
N PHE A 185 -7.66 11.86 9.05
CA PHE A 185 -7.35 10.95 7.93
C PHE A 185 -8.51 9.99 7.70
N TYR A 186 -8.86 9.82 6.43
CA TYR A 186 -10.00 9.01 6.02
C TYR A 186 -9.61 8.09 4.87
N ARG A 187 -10.46 7.08 4.66
CA ARG A 187 -10.39 6.20 3.49
C ARG A 187 -11.71 6.20 2.75
N HIS A 188 -11.64 6.16 1.43
CA HIS A 188 -12.77 5.99 0.53
C HIS A 188 -12.70 4.59 -0.11
N PRO A 189 -13.74 3.75 -0.02
CA PRO A 189 -13.79 2.50 -0.78
C PRO A 189 -13.85 2.82 -2.28
N ILE A 190 -12.82 2.43 -3.02
CA ILE A 190 -12.77 2.62 -4.49
C ILE A 190 -13.48 1.46 -5.18
N HIS A 191 -13.14 0.23 -4.80
CA HIS A 191 -13.71 -0.95 -5.43
C HIS A 191 -13.66 -2.17 -4.50
N THR A 192 -14.60 -3.09 -4.68
CA THR A 192 -14.61 -4.39 -4.01
C THR A 192 -15.17 -5.42 -4.96
N PHE A 193 -14.45 -6.52 -5.17
CA PHE A 193 -14.82 -7.50 -6.17
C PHE A 193 -14.35 -8.91 -5.81
N ASP A 194 -14.99 -9.90 -6.43
CA ASP A 194 -14.64 -11.32 -6.35
C ASP A 194 -13.98 -11.76 -7.66
N PHE A 195 -12.67 -11.94 -7.63
CA PHE A 195 -11.89 -12.28 -8.83
C PHE A 195 -12.04 -13.75 -9.25
N THR A 196 -12.79 -14.55 -8.49
CA THR A 196 -13.12 -15.94 -8.83
C THR A 196 -14.47 -16.08 -9.51
N SER A 197 -15.26 -15.00 -9.59
CA SER A 197 -16.59 -15.04 -10.21
C SER A 197 -16.52 -15.43 -11.70
N LEU A 198 -17.54 -16.19 -12.14
CA LEU A 198 -17.56 -17.12 -13.28
C LEU A 198 -17.27 -16.55 -14.68
N ASP A 199 -17.06 -15.24 -14.83
CA ASP A 199 -16.87 -14.60 -16.13
C ASP A 199 -15.46 -14.04 -16.36
N SER A 200 -14.52 -14.27 -15.41
CA SER A 200 -13.06 -14.06 -15.52
C SER A 200 -12.54 -12.74 -16.12
N LYS A 201 -13.42 -11.75 -16.39
CA LYS A 201 -13.07 -10.42 -16.89
C LYS A 201 -12.21 -9.62 -15.93
N GLU A 202 -12.34 -9.88 -14.63
CA GLU A 202 -11.59 -9.20 -13.56
C GLU A 202 -10.33 -9.96 -13.11
N LYS A 203 -10.09 -11.19 -13.61
CA LYS A 203 -8.93 -12.02 -13.19
C LYS A 203 -7.57 -11.39 -13.52
N TRP A 204 -7.54 -10.36 -14.37
CA TRP A 204 -6.33 -9.75 -14.91
C TRP A 204 -6.43 -8.22 -15.09
N THR A 205 -7.42 -7.58 -14.45
CA THR A 205 -7.55 -6.12 -14.57
C THR A 205 -6.52 -5.45 -13.68
N ALA A 206 -5.43 -4.96 -14.29
CA ALA A 206 -4.52 -4.04 -13.62
C ALA A 206 -5.24 -2.72 -13.38
N TYR A 207 -5.38 -2.32 -12.11
CA TYR A 207 -5.99 -1.04 -11.75
C TYR A 207 -4.97 0.08 -11.96
N ARG A 208 -5.24 0.93 -12.97
CA ARG A 208 -4.44 2.14 -13.20
C ARG A 208 -4.83 3.19 -12.17
N GLN A 209 -3.94 3.43 -11.21
CA GLN A 209 -4.01 4.63 -10.36
C GLN A 209 -3.48 5.79 -11.19
N VAL A 210 -4.31 6.80 -11.42
CA VAL A 210 -3.93 8.02 -12.14
C VAL A 210 -3.93 9.15 -11.11
N HIS A 211 -2.77 9.77 -10.92
CA HIS A 211 -2.64 11.10 -10.33
C HIS A 211 -2.57 12.13 -11.45
#